data_AF-A0A7Y5Q855-F1
#
_entry.id   AF-A0A7Y5Q855-F1
#
_cell.length_a   1.000
_cell.length_b   1.000
_cell.length_c   1.000
_cell.angle_alpha   90.00
_cell.angle_beta   90.00
_cell.angle_gamma   90.00
#
_symmetry.space_group_name_H-M   'P 1'
#
loop_
_entity.id
_entity.type
_entity.pdbx_description
1 polymer ?
#
loop_
_entity_poly.entity_id
_entity_poly.type
_entity_poly.pdbx_seq_one_letter_code
_entity_poly.pdbx_strand_id
1 'polypeptide(L)'
;PLLAVAPEQPGVLPLAVWSGTGEIGLAVRREAAGTTVFCGLPTASPVLLRAIAREAGAWIYAETDDIISAGAGFVSLHAAQPGEKLLRLPRPMALRDAFSGEALPAAEVHRLRLDQGATRVLLYER
;
A
#
# COMPACT_ATOMS: atom_id res chain seq x y z
N PRO A 1 6.40 14.53 -24.30
CA PRO A 1 7.00 14.33 -22.97
C PRO A 1 7.60 12.94 -22.88
N LEU A 2 8.78 12.83 -22.25
CA LEU A 2 9.53 11.58 -22.13
C LEU A 2 8.82 10.50 -21.29
N LEU A 3 7.76 10.87 -20.55
CA LEU A 3 7.02 10.00 -19.62
C LEU A 3 5.54 9.90 -20.02
N ALA A 4 5.29 9.49 -21.27
CA ALA A 4 3.95 9.21 -21.76
C ALA A 4 3.90 7.91 -22.56
N VAL A 5 2.72 7.29 -22.58
CA VAL A 5 2.43 6.13 -23.41
C VAL A 5 2.08 6.60 -24.82
N ALA A 6 2.61 5.91 -25.82
CA ALA A 6 2.24 6.17 -27.21
C ALA A 6 0.73 5.88 -27.42
N PRO A 7 0.03 6.66 -28.25
CA PRO A 7 -1.38 6.41 -28.54
C PRO A 7 -1.57 5.08 -29.30
N GLU A 8 -2.81 4.59 -29.30
CA GLU A 8 -3.27 3.48 -30.15
C GLU A 8 -2.57 2.12 -29.91
N GLN A 9 -1.98 1.91 -28.74
CA GLN A 9 -1.46 0.60 -28.37
C GLN A 9 -2.60 -0.38 -28.01
N PRO A 10 -2.76 -1.51 -28.72
CA PRO A 10 -3.83 -2.46 -28.46
C PRO A 10 -3.81 -2.99 -27.01
N GLY A 11 -4.98 -3.05 -26.38
CA GLY A 11 -5.14 -3.56 -25.02
C GLY A 11 -4.65 -2.63 -23.90
N VAL A 12 -4.06 -1.47 -24.23
CA VAL A 12 -3.67 -0.45 -23.26
C VAL A 12 -4.84 0.48 -23.00
N LEU A 13 -5.29 0.56 -21.74
CA LEU A 13 -6.35 1.45 -21.29
C LEU A 13 -5.73 2.68 -20.59
N PRO A 14 -5.94 3.90 -21.12
CA PRO A 14 -5.57 5.13 -20.44
C PRO A 14 -6.38 5.33 -19.15
N LEU A 15 -5.70 5.72 -18.06
CA LEU A 15 -6.31 6.04 -16.77
C LEU A 15 -6.19 7.53 -16.44
N ALA A 16 -5.13 8.20 -16.89
CA ALA A 16 -4.96 9.65 -16.74
C ALA A 16 -4.12 10.23 -17.88
N VAL A 17 -4.31 11.52 -18.15
CA VAL A 17 -3.57 12.29 -19.14
C VAL A 17 -2.87 13.49 -18.50
N TRP A 18 -1.77 13.93 -19.09
CA TRP A 18 -1.09 15.16 -18.71
C TRP A 18 -1.96 16.38 -19.00
N SER A 19 -2.14 17.23 -18.01
CA SER A 19 -2.79 18.52 -18.20
C SER A 19 -1.98 19.36 -19.19
N GLY A 20 -2.65 19.98 -20.16
CA GLY A 20 -2.04 20.83 -21.17
C GLY A 20 -1.63 20.13 -22.47
N THR A 21 -1.22 18.85 -22.42
CA THR A 21 -0.86 18.10 -23.65
C THR A 21 -1.85 17.01 -24.03
N GLY A 22 -2.62 16.48 -23.08
CA GLY A 22 -3.55 15.39 -23.31
C GLY A 22 -2.89 14.02 -23.50
N GLU A 23 -1.56 13.93 -23.35
CA GLU A 23 -0.83 12.68 -23.53
C GLU A 23 -1.00 11.75 -22.33
N ILE A 24 -0.97 10.44 -22.57
CA ILE A 24 -1.31 9.43 -21.57
C ILE A 24 -0.17 9.30 -20.55
N GLY A 25 -0.42 9.74 -19.31
CA GLY A 25 0.55 9.71 -18.21
C GLY A 25 0.38 8.52 -17.26
N LEU A 26 -0.79 7.87 -17.25
CA LEU A 26 -1.06 6.66 -16.48
C LEU A 26 -1.91 5.73 -17.33
N ALA A 27 -1.50 4.46 -17.44
CA ALA A 27 -2.23 3.46 -18.22
C ALA A 27 -2.09 2.07 -17.60
N VAL A 28 -3.03 1.20 -17.95
CA VAL A 28 -3.04 -0.21 -17.53
C VAL A 28 -3.24 -1.12 -18.73
N ARG A 29 -2.52 -2.25 -18.75
CA ARG A 29 -2.75 -3.37 -19.67
C ARG A 29 -3.02 -4.61 -18.84
N ARG A 30 -4.10 -5.32 -19.15
CA ARG A 30 -4.49 -6.56 -18.48
C ARG A 30 -4.40 -7.71 -19.47
N GLU A 31 -3.64 -8.73 -19.11
CA GLU A 31 -3.40 -9.91 -19.94
C GLU A 31 -3.55 -11.18 -19.10
N ALA A 32 -3.62 -12.33 -19.74
CA ALA A 32 -3.68 -13.61 -19.03
C ALA A 32 -2.48 -13.84 -18.10
N ALA A 33 -1.31 -13.30 -18.44
CA ALA A 33 -0.10 -13.38 -17.63
C ALA A 33 -0.09 -12.40 -16.43
N GLY A 34 -0.99 -11.42 -16.39
CA GLY A 34 -1.10 -10.44 -15.32
C GLY A 34 -1.41 -9.02 -15.78
N THR A 35 -1.34 -8.09 -14.82
CA THR A 35 -1.63 -6.67 -15.04
C THR A 35 -0.33 -5.86 -15.02
N THR A 36 -0.12 -5.04 -16.05
CA THR A 36 0.99 -4.08 -16.15
C THR A 36 0.45 -2.66 -16.04
N VAL A 37 1.08 -1.84 -15.20
CA VAL A 37 0.70 -0.43 -15.01
C VAL A 37 1.89 0.45 -15.37
N PHE A 38 1.67 1.38 -16.30
CA PHE A 38 2.61 2.46 -16.58
C PHE A 38 2.22 3.69 -15.76
N CYS A 39 3.15 4.24 -14.99
CA CYS A 39 2.97 5.48 -14.23
C CYS A 39 4.10 6.45 -14.59
N GLY A 40 3.77 7.51 -15.34
CA GLY A 40 4.70 8.58 -15.70
C GLY A 40 4.88 9.63 -14.61
N LEU A 41 4.19 9.52 -13.46
CA LEU A 41 4.36 10.43 -12.34
C LEU A 41 5.73 10.23 -11.68
N PRO A 42 6.41 11.30 -11.23
CA PRO A 42 7.69 11.18 -10.53
C PRO A 42 7.56 10.42 -9.20
N THR A 43 6.39 10.50 -8.57
CA THR A 43 6.03 9.76 -7.36
C THR A 43 4.65 9.16 -7.51
N ALA A 44 4.52 7.86 -7.24
CA ALA A 44 3.21 7.21 -7.17
C ALA A 44 2.56 7.55 -5.82
N SER A 45 1.31 8.01 -5.85
CA SER A 45 0.58 8.28 -4.61
C SER A 45 0.29 6.97 -3.85
N PRO A 46 0.20 7.00 -2.51
CA PRO A 46 -0.18 5.82 -1.72
C PRO A 46 -1.53 5.21 -2.14
N VAL A 47 -2.48 6.05 -2.55
CA VAL A 47 -3.78 5.61 -3.08
C VAL A 47 -3.61 4.79 -4.37
N LEU A 48 -2.76 5.23 -5.30
CA LEU A 48 -2.47 4.50 -6.53
C LEU A 48 -1.79 3.16 -6.21
N LEU A 49 -0.78 3.16 -5.33
CA LEU A 49 -0.07 1.94 -4.94
C LEU A 49 -1.01 0.94 -4.26
N ARG A 50 -1.90 1.38 -3.37
CA ARG A 50 -2.94 0.52 -2.76
C ARG A 50 -3.91 -0.04 -3.80
N ALA A 51 -4.31 0.76 -4.78
CA ALA A 51 -5.19 0.28 -5.86
C ALA A 51 -4.50 -0.82 -6.70
N ILE A 52 -3.23 -0.64 -7.05
CA ILE A 52 -2.43 -1.66 -7.76
C ILE A 52 -2.25 -2.92 -6.91
N ALA A 53 -1.97 -2.77 -5.62
CA ALA A 53 -1.85 -3.91 -4.70
C ALA A 53 -3.15 -4.71 -4.61
N ARG A 54 -4.32 -4.05 -4.52
CA ARG A 54 -5.63 -4.72 -4.55
C ARG A 54 -5.87 -5.47 -5.85
N GLU A 55 -5.58 -4.84 -6.99
CA GLU A 55 -5.69 -5.47 -8.30
C GLU A 55 -4.83 -6.74 -8.39
N ALA A 56 -3.65 -6.71 -7.79
CA ALA A 56 -2.73 -7.85 -7.72
C ALA A 56 -3.14 -8.92 -6.69
N GLY A 57 -4.26 -8.73 -5.96
CA GLY A 57 -4.70 -9.63 -4.90
C GLY A 57 -3.80 -9.58 -3.64
N ALA A 58 -2.97 -8.56 -3.49
CA ALA A 58 -2.12 -8.38 -2.33
C ALA A 58 -2.92 -7.89 -1.12
N TRP A 59 -2.43 -8.23 0.08
CA TRP A 59 -3.07 -7.83 1.33
C TRP A 59 -2.79 -6.36 1.67
N ILE A 60 -3.84 -5.64 2.10
CA ILE A 60 -3.74 -4.24 2.54
C ILE A 60 -3.78 -4.18 4.07
N TYR A 61 -2.65 -3.84 4.68
CA TYR A 61 -2.50 -3.81 6.14
C TYR A 61 -3.13 -2.58 6.79
N ALA A 62 -3.22 -1.44 6.11
CA ALA A 62 -3.96 -0.28 6.58
C ALA A 62 -4.50 0.54 5.40
N GLU A 63 -5.57 1.27 5.66
CA GLU A 63 -6.18 2.19 4.69
C GLU A 63 -5.60 3.60 4.73
N THR A 64 -4.83 3.91 5.76
CA THR A 64 -4.15 5.19 5.95
C THR A 64 -2.85 5.26 5.15
N ASP A 65 -2.36 6.47 4.91
CA ASP A 65 -1.10 6.71 4.21
C ASP A 65 0.12 6.65 5.15
N ASP A 66 0.04 5.80 6.19
CA ASP A 66 1.14 5.50 7.10
C ASP A 66 2.13 4.54 6.42
N ILE A 67 3.39 4.56 6.85
CA ILE A 67 4.42 3.69 6.27
C ILE A 67 4.34 2.31 6.92
N ILE A 68 4.16 1.28 6.09
CA ILE A 68 4.06 -0.11 6.53
C ILE A 68 5.14 -0.95 5.87
N SER A 69 5.83 -1.74 6.69
CA SER A 69 6.67 -2.86 6.24
C SER A 69 6.13 -4.13 6.86
N ALA A 70 5.85 -5.15 6.06
CA ALA A 70 5.31 -6.41 6.54
C ALA A 70 5.98 -7.59 5.83
N GLY A 71 6.26 -8.65 6.59
CA GLY A 71 6.95 -9.84 6.09
C GLY A 71 7.85 -10.45 7.15
N ALA A 72 8.42 -11.63 6.86
CA ALA A 72 9.45 -12.26 7.70
C ALA A 72 9.12 -12.38 9.21
N GLY A 73 7.83 -12.54 9.57
CA GLY A 73 7.42 -12.71 10.96
C GLY A 73 7.12 -11.41 11.73
N PHE A 74 7.04 -10.26 11.06
CA PHE A 74 6.68 -9.00 11.70
C PHE A 74 5.84 -8.10 10.79
N VAL A 75 5.28 -7.06 11.40
CA VAL A 75 4.75 -5.88 10.75
C VAL A 75 5.17 -4.63 11.52
N SER A 76 5.64 -3.61 10.81
CA SER A 76 5.92 -2.29 11.39
C SER A 76 4.98 -1.25 10.82
N LEU A 77 4.59 -0.30 11.65
CA LEU A 77 3.76 0.83 11.27
C LEU A 77 4.42 2.11 11.82
N HIS A 78 4.74 3.03 10.92
CA HIS A 78 5.21 4.37 11.23
C HIS A 78 4.12 5.39 10.92
N ALA A 79 3.69 6.13 11.94
CA ALA A 79 2.56 7.05 11.84
C ALA A 79 2.97 8.35 11.14
N ALA A 80 2.50 8.55 9.91
CA ALA A 80 2.68 9.80 9.17
C ALA A 80 1.82 10.93 9.76
N GLN A 81 0.70 10.58 10.39
CA GLN A 81 -0.23 11.47 11.08
C GLN A 81 -0.62 10.87 12.43
N PRO A 82 -0.95 11.67 13.46
CA PRO A 82 -1.39 11.13 14.74
C PRO A 82 -2.80 10.52 14.61
N GLY A 83 -3.18 9.66 15.56
CA GLY A 83 -4.53 9.13 15.70
C GLY A 83 -4.62 7.61 15.83
N GLU A 84 -5.84 7.10 15.70
CA GLU A 84 -6.10 5.67 15.72
C GLU A 84 -5.74 5.03 14.36
N LYS A 85 -4.95 3.97 14.40
CA LYS A 85 -4.49 3.19 13.27
C LYS A 85 -5.11 1.80 13.33
N LEU A 86 -5.75 1.40 12.24
CA LEU A 86 -6.31 0.06 12.10
C LEU A 86 -5.34 -0.80 11.30
N LEU A 87 -4.64 -1.67 12.01
CA LEU A 87 -3.74 -2.65 11.41
C LEU A 87 -4.51 -3.94 11.14
N ARG A 88 -4.65 -4.30 9.86
CA ARG A 88 -5.36 -5.48 9.37
C ARG A 88 -4.39 -6.59 9.01
N LEU A 89 -4.55 -7.76 9.60
CA LEU A 89 -3.76 -8.96 9.32
C LEU A 89 -4.55 -9.94 8.44
N PRO A 90 -3.88 -10.77 7.61
CA PRO A 90 -4.55 -11.72 6.72
C PRO A 90 -5.31 -12.84 7.45
N ARG A 91 -5.11 -12.98 8.76
CA ARG A 91 -5.78 -13.93 9.65
C ARG A 91 -5.66 -13.43 11.10
N PRO A 92 -6.41 -13.99 12.07
CA PRO A 92 -6.24 -13.65 13.48
C PRO A 92 -4.84 -14.04 13.95
N MET A 93 -4.08 -13.09 14.50
CA MET A 93 -2.73 -13.33 15.03
C MET A 93 -2.49 -12.48 16.28
N ALA A 94 -1.86 -13.08 17.28
CA ALA A 94 -1.33 -12.36 18.43
C ALA A 94 -0.02 -11.66 18.03
N LEU A 95 0.23 -10.50 18.62
CA LEU A 95 1.40 -9.70 18.32
C LEU A 95 2.16 -9.36 19.61
N ARG A 96 3.45 -9.11 19.49
CA ARG A 96 4.26 -8.54 20.57
C ARG A 96 5.04 -7.35 20.06
N ASP A 97 4.97 -6.24 20.78
CA ASP A 97 5.80 -5.10 20.47
C ASP A 97 7.29 -5.40 20.73
N ALA A 98 8.13 -5.19 19.72
CA ALA A 98 9.55 -5.49 19.79
C ALA A 98 10.33 -4.57 20.75
N PHE A 99 9.81 -3.37 21.05
CA PHE A 99 10.47 -2.39 21.90
C PHE A 99 9.92 -2.39 23.32
N SER A 100 8.59 -2.36 23.49
CA SER A 100 7.98 -2.32 24.82
C SER A 100 7.75 -3.70 25.43
N GLY A 101 7.76 -4.77 24.62
CA GLY A 101 7.36 -6.11 25.04
C GLY A 101 5.85 -6.29 25.26
N GLU A 102 5.05 -5.27 24.96
CA GLU A 102 3.59 -5.34 25.09
C GLU A 102 3.01 -6.47 24.23
N ALA A 103 2.26 -7.37 24.85
CA ALA A 103 1.53 -8.43 24.16
C ALA A 103 0.13 -7.93 23.75
N LEU A 104 -0.21 -8.11 22.47
CA LEU A 104 -1.52 -7.83 21.89
C LEU A 104 -2.21 -9.17 21.59
N PRO A 105 -3.46 -9.38 22.07
CA PRO A 105 -4.17 -10.64 21.89
C PRO A 105 -4.48 -10.92 20.41
N ALA A 106 -4.76 -12.18 20.08
CA ALA A 106 -5.02 -12.57 18.70
C ALA A 106 -6.26 -11.87 18.12
N ALA A 107 -6.06 -11.14 17.02
CA ALA A 107 -7.10 -10.44 16.29
C ALA A 107 -6.73 -10.30 14.81
N GLU A 108 -7.75 -10.19 13.94
CA GLU A 108 -7.55 -9.80 12.53
C GLU A 108 -7.31 -8.29 12.39
N VAL A 109 -7.84 -7.49 13.33
CA VAL A 109 -7.70 -6.05 13.34
C VAL A 109 -7.19 -5.59 14.69
N HIS A 110 -6.00 -4.98 14.69
CA HIS A 110 -5.40 -4.34 15.86
C HIS A 110 -5.60 -2.83 15.80
N ARG A 111 -6.11 -2.25 16.88
CA ARG A 111 -6.29 -0.80 17.02
C ARG A 111 -5.10 -0.22 17.77
N LEU A 112 -4.31 0.61 17.12
CA LEU A 112 -3.12 1.22 17.67
C LEU A 112 -3.32 2.74 17.74
N ARG A 113 -3.20 3.34 18.92
CA ARG A 113 -3.17 4.79 19.04
C ARG A 113 -1.72 5.25 18.95
N LEU A 114 -1.40 6.09 17.97
CA LEU A 114 -0.04 6.58 17.75
C LEU A 114 -0.01 8.09 17.54
N ASP A 115 1.03 8.72 18.07
CA ASP A 115 1.37 10.10 17.75
C ASP A 115 2.11 10.17 16.42
N GLN A 116 2.19 11.36 15.84
CA GLN A 116 2.95 11.57 14.60
C GLN A 116 4.42 11.21 14.79
N GLY A 117 4.99 10.47 13.84
CA GLY A 117 6.37 10.00 13.87
C GLY A 117 6.62 8.79 14.77
N ALA A 118 5.63 8.36 15.55
CA ALA A 118 5.75 7.15 16.36
C ALA A 118 5.82 5.90 15.47
N THR A 119 6.66 4.94 15.87
CA THR A 119 6.83 3.67 15.16
C THR A 119 6.57 2.51 16.11
N ARG A 120 5.74 1.56 15.66
CA ARG A 120 5.56 0.26 16.32
C ARG A 120 6.17 -0.81 15.42
N VAL A 121 6.92 -1.74 16.02
CA VAL A 121 7.39 -2.95 15.34
C VAL A 121 6.77 -4.13 16.08
N LEU A 122 5.87 -4.84 15.43
CA LEU A 122 5.04 -5.87 16.03
C LEU A 122 5.46 -7.24 15.46
N LEU A 123 5.97 -8.09 16.33
CA LEU A 123 6.38 -9.45 16.01
C LEU A 123 5.16 -10.36 16.05
N TYR A 124 5.06 -11.28 15.10
CA TYR A 124 4.02 -12.30 15.07
C TYR A 124 4.31 -13.36 16.15
N GLU A 125 3.38 -13.54 17.08
CA GLU A 125 3.38 -14.67 18.00
C GLU A 125 2.82 -15.91 17.28
N ARG A 126 3.44 -17.07 17.51
CA ARG A 126 3.03 -18.35 16.89
C ARG A 126 1.93 -19.03 17.68
#